data_AF-A0A8S3S4J1-F1
#
_entry.id   AF-A0A8S3S4J1-F1
#
_cell.length_a   1.000
_cell.length_b   1.000
_cell.length_c   1.000
_cell.angle_alpha   90.00
_cell.angle_beta   90.00
_cell.angle_gamma   90.00
#
_symmetry.space_group_name_H-M   'P 1'
#
loop_
_entity.id
_entity.type
_entity.pdbx_description
1 polymer ?
#
loop_
_entity_poly.entity_id
_entity_poly.type
_entity_poly.pdbx_seq_one_letter_code
_entity_poly.pdbx_strand_id
1 'polypeptide(L)'
;MEINEEKKIKLWEDAFSAKLDRMDKAIKQTETFVESIRESNLRELSRLNDSFLETVGTFKIQSNNETNIYGEEMHTMLESLSSKTKEFIVAEENRKSAHELMQYTIHQEQKRFNQSFDRFWKTPNTPLIKRFMKCLQNNRKVGFTYKYSYKYSYSHCSYVDGLEASTKRDIVAFSAYRKSRQKLTSSENNFKFDNVWTNIGNGLAHNNKLTSQNLVSGGGFKTGMIDVVFHLQRGDTVSVRGDSGYDMFSNDSFHGTFSGYLIA
;
A
#
# COMPACT_ATOMS: atom_id res chain seq x y z
N MET A 1 20.23 66.16 -97.82
CA MET A 1 21.39 65.32 -97.39
C MET A 1 20.90 64.21 -96.44
N GLU A 2 19.94 63.38 -96.86
CA GLU A 2 19.06 62.63 -95.94
C GLU A 2 19.49 61.16 -95.70
N ILE A 3 20.30 60.56 -96.57
CA ILE A 3 20.63 59.12 -96.58
C ILE A 3 21.30 58.62 -95.28
N ASN A 4 21.79 59.54 -94.43
CA ASN A 4 22.41 59.23 -93.14
C ASN A 4 21.38 58.98 -92.02
N GLU A 5 20.16 59.53 -92.12
CA GLU A 5 19.16 59.44 -91.04
C GLU A 5 18.33 58.16 -91.15
N GLU A 6 17.87 57.81 -92.35
CA GLU A 6 17.15 56.56 -92.61
C GLU A 6 17.96 55.32 -92.18
N LYS A 7 19.28 55.33 -92.41
CA LYS A 7 20.19 54.26 -91.98
C LYS A 7 20.35 54.18 -90.46
N LYS A 8 20.29 55.31 -89.76
CA LYS A 8 20.28 55.32 -88.29
C LYS A 8 18.95 54.79 -87.76
N ILE A 9 17.83 55.23 -88.33
CA ILE A 9 16.48 54.78 -87.95
C ILE A 9 16.40 53.25 -88.04
N LYS A 10 16.79 52.65 -89.16
CA LYS A 10 16.81 51.19 -89.34
C LYS A 10 17.72 50.46 -88.34
N LEU A 11 18.91 51.00 -88.07
CA LEU A 11 19.80 50.45 -87.03
C LEU A 11 19.17 50.48 -85.63
N TRP A 12 18.39 51.52 -85.31
CA TRP A 12 17.64 51.63 -84.06
C TRP A 12 16.43 50.68 -84.03
N GLU A 13 15.70 50.51 -85.14
CA GLU A 13 14.59 49.57 -85.28
C GLU A 13 15.06 48.12 -85.09
N ASP A 14 16.16 47.73 -85.74
CA ASP A 14 16.80 46.41 -85.58
C ASP A 14 17.27 46.19 -84.14
N ALA A 15 17.99 47.16 -83.56
CA ALA A 15 18.54 47.06 -82.21
C ALA A 15 17.46 47.06 -81.11
N PHE A 16 16.35 47.76 -81.33
CA PHE A 16 15.20 47.77 -80.44
C PHE A 16 14.43 46.45 -80.51
N SER A 17 14.17 45.93 -81.72
CA SER A 17 13.53 44.63 -81.94
C SER A 17 14.34 43.49 -81.30
N ALA A 18 15.65 43.45 -81.55
CA ALA A 18 16.56 42.47 -80.94
C ALA A 18 16.73 42.65 -79.41
N LYS A 19 16.28 43.77 -78.83
CA LYS A 19 16.18 43.97 -77.38
C LYS A 19 14.84 43.47 -76.84
N LEU A 20 13.72 43.68 -77.56
CA LEU A 20 12.42 43.11 -77.22
C LEU A 20 12.48 41.58 -77.22
N ASP A 21 13.04 40.94 -78.26
CA ASP A 21 13.22 39.48 -78.31
C ASP A 21 13.97 38.91 -77.09
N ARG A 22 14.97 39.64 -76.59
CA ARG A 22 15.74 39.27 -75.39
C ARG A 22 14.91 39.45 -74.11
N MET A 23 14.08 40.48 -74.04
CA MET A 23 13.16 40.69 -72.91
C MET A 23 12.07 39.61 -72.89
N ASP A 24 11.43 39.31 -74.03
CA ASP A 24 10.47 38.22 -74.19
C ASP A 24 11.05 36.86 -73.80
N LYS A 25 12.29 36.59 -74.21
CA LYS A 25 13.00 35.35 -73.82
C LYS A 25 13.28 35.30 -72.31
N ALA A 26 13.68 36.42 -71.70
CA ALA A 26 13.91 36.51 -70.26
C ALA A 26 12.59 36.38 -69.45
N ILE A 27 11.49 36.93 -69.95
CA ILE A 27 10.14 36.77 -69.37
C ILE A 27 9.77 35.27 -69.39
N LYS A 28 9.82 34.61 -70.55
CA LYS A 28 9.49 33.18 -70.69
C LYS A 28 10.37 32.27 -69.82
N GLN A 29 11.66 32.60 -69.67
CA GLN A 29 12.55 31.91 -68.73
C GLN A 29 12.14 32.13 -67.26
N THR A 30 11.73 33.35 -66.90
CA THR A 30 11.26 33.68 -65.55
C THR A 30 9.92 33.00 -65.23
N GLU A 31 8.97 32.98 -66.17
CA GLU A 31 7.70 32.26 -66.05
C GLU A 31 7.91 30.76 -65.84
N THR A 32 8.78 30.15 -66.65
CA THR A 32 9.16 28.73 -66.52
C THR A 32 9.78 28.43 -65.15
N PHE A 33 10.65 29.32 -64.66
CA PHE A 33 11.28 29.19 -63.34
C PHE A 33 10.24 29.30 -62.21
N VAL A 34 9.37 30.31 -62.25
CA VAL A 34 8.31 30.53 -61.25
C VAL A 34 7.35 29.34 -61.17
N GLU A 35 6.90 28.79 -62.30
CA GLU A 35 6.00 27.64 -62.29
C GLU A 35 6.71 26.35 -61.83
N SER A 36 8.02 26.18 -62.11
CA SER A 36 8.80 25.06 -61.56
C SER A 36 8.96 25.14 -60.03
N ILE A 37 9.12 26.34 -59.46
CA ILE A 37 9.09 26.56 -58.00
C ILE A 37 7.69 26.25 -57.45
N ARG A 38 6.64 26.67 -58.15
CA ARG A 38 5.25 26.42 -57.73
C ARG A 38 4.93 24.93 -57.70
N GLU A 39 5.31 24.18 -58.73
CA GLU A 39 5.22 22.71 -58.74
C GLU A 39 6.01 22.08 -57.59
N SER A 40 7.25 22.53 -57.35
CA SER A 40 8.08 22.01 -56.26
C SER A 40 7.41 22.22 -54.90
N ASN A 41 6.92 23.44 -54.62
CA ASN A 41 6.22 23.77 -53.38
C ASN A 41 4.92 22.96 -53.21
N LEU A 42 4.15 22.73 -54.28
CA LEU A 42 2.94 21.90 -54.24
C LEU A 42 3.26 20.43 -53.94
N ARG A 43 4.34 19.89 -54.52
CA ARG A 43 4.82 18.52 -54.24
C ARG A 43 5.31 18.38 -52.80
N GLU A 44 6.02 19.38 -52.27
CA GLU A 44 6.45 19.38 -50.86
C GLU A 44 5.27 19.51 -49.89
N LEU A 45 4.28 20.35 -50.17
CA LEU A 45 3.06 20.46 -49.39
C LEU A 45 2.26 19.15 -49.35
N SER A 46 2.14 18.43 -50.48
CA SER A 46 1.55 17.09 -50.50
C SER A 46 2.33 16.15 -49.59
N ARG A 47 3.65 16.02 -49.80
CA ARG A 47 4.50 15.12 -49.01
C ARG A 47 4.44 15.39 -47.50
N LEU A 48 4.36 16.66 -47.09
CA LEU A 48 4.20 17.07 -45.69
C LEU A 48 2.81 16.70 -45.14
N ASN A 49 1.74 16.92 -45.93
CA ASN A 49 0.38 16.52 -45.57
C ASN A 49 0.27 14.99 -45.42
N ASP A 50 0.84 14.24 -46.36
CA ASP A 50 0.78 12.77 -46.39
C ASP A 50 1.52 12.17 -45.18
N SER A 51 2.72 12.70 -44.86
CA SER A 51 3.48 12.34 -43.66
C SER A 51 2.79 12.75 -42.35
N PHE A 52 2.08 13.88 -42.32
CA PHE A 52 1.27 14.28 -41.18
C PHE A 52 0.09 13.32 -40.96
N LEU A 53 -0.62 12.93 -42.02
CA LEU A 53 -1.72 11.96 -41.95
C LEU A 53 -1.24 10.57 -41.50
N GLU A 54 -0.07 10.12 -41.95
CA GLU A 54 0.58 8.89 -41.46
C GLU A 54 0.91 8.98 -39.96
N THR A 55 1.45 10.12 -39.51
CA THR A 55 1.78 10.36 -38.10
C THR A 55 0.52 10.38 -37.21
N VAL A 56 -0.56 11.03 -37.66
CA VAL A 56 -1.86 11.03 -36.96
C VAL A 56 -2.50 9.64 -36.95
N GLY A 57 -2.39 8.90 -38.06
CA GLY A 57 -2.89 7.53 -38.17
C GLY A 57 -2.19 6.55 -37.22
N THR A 58 -0.86 6.59 -37.17
CA THR A 58 -0.05 5.75 -36.27
C THR A 58 -0.31 6.07 -34.80
N PHE A 59 -0.37 7.36 -34.42
CA PHE A 59 -0.71 7.77 -33.06
C PHE A 59 -2.12 7.31 -32.64
N LYS A 60 -3.10 7.38 -33.54
CA LYS A 60 -4.46 6.88 -33.29
C LYS A 60 -4.50 5.35 -33.08
N ILE A 61 -3.70 4.59 -33.84
CA ILE A 61 -3.58 3.14 -33.67
C ILE A 61 -2.92 2.80 -32.32
N GLN A 62 -1.85 3.50 -31.94
CA GLN A 62 -1.20 3.34 -30.64
C GLN A 62 -2.16 3.62 -29.48
N SER A 63 -2.85 4.76 -29.50
CA SER A 63 -3.80 5.14 -28.45
C SER A 63 -4.96 4.14 -28.31
N ASN A 64 -5.48 3.61 -29.42
CA ASN A 64 -6.50 2.55 -29.39
C ASN A 64 -5.94 1.25 -28.79
N ASN A 65 -4.73 0.85 -29.17
CA ASN A 65 -4.10 -0.38 -28.66
C ASN A 65 -3.80 -0.28 -27.15
N GLU A 66 -3.27 0.85 -26.68
CA GLU A 66 -3.07 1.12 -25.25
C GLU A 66 -4.40 1.08 -24.49
N THR A 67 -5.45 1.71 -25.02
CA THR A 67 -6.79 1.70 -24.41
C THR A 67 -7.35 0.28 -24.28
N ASN A 68 -7.15 -0.56 -25.29
CA ASN A 68 -7.56 -1.98 -25.24
C ASN A 68 -6.73 -2.77 -24.23
N ILE A 69 -5.40 -2.65 -24.24
CA ILE A 69 -4.50 -3.39 -23.33
C ILE A 69 -4.80 -3.04 -21.87
N TYR A 70 -4.83 -1.74 -21.52
CA TYR A 70 -5.16 -1.34 -20.16
C TYR A 70 -6.62 -1.65 -19.78
N GLY A 71 -7.53 -1.71 -20.76
CA GLY A 71 -8.91 -2.19 -20.58
C GLY A 71 -8.97 -3.68 -20.20
N GLU A 72 -8.24 -4.54 -20.90
CA GLU A 72 -8.15 -5.98 -20.63
C GLU A 72 -7.44 -6.27 -19.31
N GLU A 73 -6.35 -5.56 -18.99
CA GLU A 73 -5.66 -5.65 -17.69
C GLU A 73 -6.59 -5.23 -16.54
N MET A 74 -7.27 -4.09 -16.67
CA MET A 74 -8.20 -3.59 -15.65
C MET A 74 -9.40 -4.54 -15.48
N HIS A 75 -9.94 -5.09 -16.56
CA HIS A 75 -11.00 -6.10 -16.52
C HIS A 75 -10.55 -7.35 -15.76
N THR A 76 -9.37 -7.89 -16.10
CA THR A 76 -8.76 -9.06 -15.44
C THR A 76 -8.51 -8.81 -13.94
N MET A 77 -8.06 -7.61 -13.56
CA MET A 77 -7.91 -7.23 -12.14
C MET A 77 -9.26 -7.17 -11.41
N LEU A 78 -10.30 -6.62 -12.04
CA LEU A 78 -11.65 -6.54 -11.47
C LEU A 78 -12.30 -7.93 -11.32
N GLU A 79 -12.09 -8.85 -12.27
CA GLU A 79 -12.52 -10.24 -12.13
C GLU A 79 -11.78 -10.97 -10.99
N SER A 80 -10.46 -10.79 -10.88
CA SER A 80 -9.67 -11.37 -9.78
C SER A 80 -10.12 -10.85 -8.41
N LEU A 81 -10.41 -9.55 -8.30
CA LEU A 81 -10.97 -8.93 -7.10
C LEU A 81 -12.38 -9.46 -6.78
N SER A 82 -13.21 -9.65 -7.81
CA SER A 82 -14.56 -10.24 -7.69
C SER A 82 -14.52 -11.67 -7.17
N SER A 83 -13.60 -12.51 -7.66
CA SER A 83 -13.39 -13.88 -7.14
C SER A 83 -13.00 -13.86 -5.67
N LYS A 84 -11.94 -13.12 -5.32
CA LYS A 84 -11.45 -13.01 -3.94
C LYS A 84 -12.51 -12.47 -2.96
N THR A 85 -13.38 -11.58 -3.42
CA THR A 85 -14.51 -11.08 -2.62
C THR A 85 -15.53 -12.18 -2.31
N LYS A 86 -15.86 -13.03 -3.29
CA LYS A 86 -16.74 -14.20 -3.09
C LYS A 86 -16.11 -15.23 -2.15
N GLU A 87 -14.83 -15.54 -2.35
CA GLU A 87 -14.04 -16.43 -1.47
C GLU A 87 -14.02 -15.91 -0.02
N PHE A 88 -13.84 -14.59 0.18
CA PHE A 88 -13.86 -13.98 1.50
C PHE A 88 -15.23 -14.11 2.18
N ILE A 89 -16.33 -13.84 1.47
CA ILE A 89 -17.70 -13.95 2.01
C ILE A 89 -17.96 -15.40 2.48
N VAL A 90 -17.64 -16.40 1.65
CA VAL A 90 -17.78 -17.82 2.02
C VAL A 90 -16.89 -18.16 3.22
N ALA A 91 -15.67 -17.63 3.30
CA ALA A 91 -14.80 -17.84 4.46
C ALA A 91 -15.33 -17.15 5.74
N GLU A 92 -16.02 -16.01 5.62
CA GLU A 92 -16.64 -15.30 6.74
C GLU A 92 -17.88 -16.04 7.28
N GLU A 93 -18.76 -16.51 6.40
CA GLU A 93 -19.91 -17.35 6.80
C GLU A 93 -19.44 -18.63 7.52
N ASN A 94 -18.42 -19.31 7.00
CA ASN A 94 -17.82 -20.47 7.65
C ASN A 94 -17.21 -20.13 9.04
N ARG A 95 -16.51 -18.99 9.18
CA ARG A 95 -16.00 -18.52 10.48
C ARG A 95 -17.14 -18.24 11.46
N LYS A 96 -18.24 -17.64 11.00
CA LYS A 96 -19.42 -17.36 11.83
C LYS A 96 -20.07 -18.64 12.34
N SER A 97 -20.34 -19.61 11.46
CA SER A 97 -20.89 -20.91 11.84
C SER A 97 -19.98 -21.69 12.81
N ALA A 98 -18.66 -21.63 12.60
CA ALA A 98 -17.68 -22.22 13.53
C ALA A 98 -17.69 -21.54 14.91
N HIS A 99 -17.86 -20.20 14.95
CA HIS A 99 -17.97 -19.45 16.21
C HIS A 99 -19.25 -19.79 16.97
N GLU A 100 -20.40 -19.88 16.29
CA GLU A 100 -21.68 -20.29 16.88
C GLU A 100 -21.61 -21.72 17.46
N LEU A 101 -20.97 -22.66 16.74
CA LEU A 101 -20.70 -24.01 17.22
C LEU A 101 -19.76 -24.03 18.45
N MET A 102 -18.75 -23.15 18.48
CA MET A 102 -17.83 -23.03 19.61
C MET A 102 -18.55 -22.47 20.85
N GLN A 103 -19.39 -21.44 20.71
CA GLN A 103 -20.23 -20.92 21.79
C GLN A 103 -21.16 -21.99 22.36
N TYR A 104 -21.85 -22.73 21.48
CA TYR A 104 -22.72 -23.85 21.89
C TYR A 104 -21.93 -24.91 22.69
N THR A 105 -20.77 -25.31 22.20
CA THR A 105 -19.91 -26.31 22.85
C THR A 105 -19.46 -25.85 24.25
N ILE A 106 -19.00 -24.60 24.37
CA ILE A 106 -18.60 -24.00 25.66
C ILE A 106 -19.78 -23.98 26.63
N HIS A 107 -20.99 -23.63 26.18
CA HIS A 107 -22.19 -23.63 27.02
C HIS A 107 -22.56 -25.03 27.51
N GLN A 108 -22.46 -26.07 26.66
CA GLN A 108 -22.70 -27.46 27.10
C GLN A 108 -21.65 -27.94 28.11
N GLU A 109 -20.37 -27.62 27.93
CA GLU A 109 -19.33 -27.98 28.90
C GLU A 109 -19.47 -27.21 30.21
N GLN A 110 -19.81 -25.92 30.18
CA GLN A 110 -20.14 -25.16 31.39
C GLN A 110 -21.32 -25.79 32.16
N LYS A 111 -22.35 -26.25 31.44
CA LYS A 111 -23.51 -26.95 32.02
C LYS A 111 -23.11 -28.31 32.62
N ARG A 112 -22.28 -29.10 31.93
CA ARG A 112 -21.73 -30.38 32.41
C ARG A 112 -20.84 -30.20 33.64
N PHE A 113 -19.96 -29.19 33.63
CA PHE A 113 -19.13 -28.80 34.77
C PHE A 113 -19.99 -28.41 35.97
N ASN A 114 -20.95 -27.49 35.80
CA ASN A 114 -21.84 -27.05 36.88
C ASN A 114 -22.62 -28.22 37.48
N GLN A 115 -23.18 -29.14 36.67
CA GLN A 115 -23.85 -30.36 37.15
C GLN A 115 -22.93 -31.35 37.88
N SER A 116 -21.62 -31.29 37.63
CA SER A 116 -20.64 -32.19 38.24
C SER A 116 -20.08 -31.59 39.54
N PHE A 117 -19.85 -30.28 39.55
CA PHE A 117 -19.56 -29.46 40.72
C PHE A 117 -20.72 -29.52 41.73
N ASP A 118 -21.97 -29.36 41.27
CA ASP A 118 -23.17 -29.53 42.11
C ASP A 118 -23.23 -30.92 42.73
N ARG A 119 -23.02 -31.99 41.95
CA ARG A 119 -23.02 -33.36 42.49
C ARG A 119 -21.89 -33.59 43.50
N PHE A 120 -20.73 -32.99 43.29
CA PHE A 120 -19.64 -33.02 44.27
C PHE A 120 -20.09 -32.36 45.59
N TRP A 121 -20.51 -31.10 45.57
CA TRP A 121 -20.85 -30.37 46.80
C TRP A 121 -22.15 -30.84 47.48
N LYS A 122 -23.15 -31.28 46.71
CA LYS A 122 -24.45 -31.75 47.22
C LYS A 122 -24.43 -33.20 47.72
N THR A 123 -23.26 -33.86 47.78
CA THR A 123 -23.11 -35.21 48.36
C THR A 123 -22.37 -35.12 49.71
N PRO A 124 -23.05 -34.84 50.84
CA PRO A 124 -22.39 -34.58 52.10
C PRO A 124 -21.89 -35.91 52.67
N ASN A 125 -20.62 -35.95 53.11
CA ASN A 125 -19.88 -37.08 53.69
C ASN A 125 -18.93 -37.90 52.80
N THR A 126 -18.71 -37.57 51.52
CA THR A 126 -17.62 -38.27 50.79
C THR A 126 -16.27 -38.08 51.51
N PRO A 127 -15.40 -39.11 51.61
CA PRO A 127 -14.11 -38.98 52.28
C PRO A 127 -13.22 -37.89 51.65
N LEU A 128 -13.39 -37.64 50.36
CA LEU A 128 -12.62 -36.66 49.59
C LEU A 128 -13.01 -35.22 49.96
N ILE A 129 -14.31 -34.91 50.12
CA ILE A 129 -14.78 -33.62 50.64
C ILE A 129 -14.33 -33.43 52.10
N LYS A 130 -14.45 -34.48 52.94
CA LYS A 130 -13.96 -34.43 54.32
C LYS A 130 -12.45 -34.14 54.39
N ARG A 131 -11.65 -34.75 53.52
CA ARG A 131 -10.20 -34.51 53.42
C ARG A 131 -9.89 -33.10 52.90
N PHE A 132 -10.60 -32.62 51.88
CA PHE A 132 -10.46 -31.26 51.33
C PHE A 132 -10.81 -30.17 52.37
N MET A 133 -11.96 -30.30 53.05
CA MET A 133 -12.36 -29.40 54.13
C MET A 133 -11.37 -29.45 55.31
N LYS A 134 -10.84 -30.63 55.66
CA LYS A 134 -9.81 -30.76 56.70
C LYS A 134 -8.49 -30.08 56.30
N CYS A 135 -8.09 -30.13 55.03
CA CYS A 135 -6.95 -29.37 54.53
C CYS A 135 -7.18 -27.85 54.60
N LEU A 136 -8.36 -27.36 54.19
CA LEU A 136 -8.73 -25.93 54.32
C LEU A 136 -8.75 -25.47 55.78
N GLN A 137 -9.26 -26.29 56.70
CA GLN A 137 -9.27 -26.01 58.14
C GLN A 137 -7.87 -26.02 58.76
N ASN A 138 -7.00 -26.95 58.35
CA ASN A 138 -5.61 -27.02 58.82
C ASN A 138 -4.74 -25.86 58.27
N ASN A 139 -5.05 -25.36 57.07
CA ASN A 139 -4.33 -24.22 56.46
C ASN A 139 -4.70 -22.84 57.03
N ARG A 140 -5.38 -22.78 58.20
CA ARG A 140 -5.83 -21.56 58.90
C ARG A 140 -4.74 -20.57 59.34
N LYS A 141 -3.46 -20.78 58.97
CA LYS A 141 -2.38 -19.78 59.09
C LYS A 141 -2.08 -19.02 57.79
N VAL A 142 -2.76 -19.30 56.68
CA VAL A 142 -2.76 -18.42 55.49
C VAL A 142 -4.09 -17.66 55.42
N GLY A 143 -4.05 -16.36 55.69
CA GLY A 143 -5.22 -15.51 55.92
C GLY A 143 -6.01 -15.11 54.68
N PHE A 144 -6.62 -16.06 53.97
CA PHE A 144 -7.56 -15.75 52.89
C PHE A 144 -8.91 -15.28 53.44
N THR A 145 -9.06 -13.96 53.55
CA THR A 145 -10.33 -13.32 53.92
C THR A 145 -11.27 -13.31 52.71
N TYR A 146 -12.10 -14.36 52.58
CA TYR A 146 -13.14 -14.45 51.55
C TYR A 146 -14.25 -13.41 51.80
N LYS A 147 -14.02 -12.16 51.39
CA LYS A 147 -15.09 -11.19 51.18
C LYS A 147 -15.79 -11.50 49.85
N TYR A 148 -16.95 -12.14 49.93
CA TYR A 148 -17.92 -12.09 48.85
C TYR A 148 -18.42 -10.65 48.72
N SER A 149 -17.91 -9.91 47.73
CA SER A 149 -18.42 -8.58 47.37
C SER A 149 -18.86 -8.56 45.93
N TYR A 150 -20.16 -8.81 45.71
CA TYR A 150 -20.83 -8.25 44.53
C TYR A 150 -20.80 -6.73 44.66
N LYS A 151 -19.86 -6.10 43.94
CA LYS A 151 -19.89 -4.66 43.67
C LYS A 151 -19.69 -4.43 42.19
N TYR A 152 -20.79 -4.10 41.51
CA TYR A 152 -20.69 -3.15 40.41
C TYR A 152 -20.16 -1.84 41.00
N SER A 153 -19.06 -1.33 40.45
CA SER A 153 -18.59 0.02 40.76
C SER A 153 -18.11 0.69 39.48
N TYR A 154 -18.95 1.58 38.95
CA TYR A 154 -18.48 2.67 38.10
C TYR A 154 -17.46 3.48 38.90
N SER A 155 -16.17 3.35 38.58
CA SER A 155 -15.14 4.22 39.09
C SER A 155 -15.10 5.52 38.28
N HIS A 156 -15.80 6.54 38.75
CA HIS A 156 -15.41 7.92 38.43
C HIS A 156 -13.93 8.09 38.80
N CYS A 157 -13.10 8.48 37.84
CA CYS A 157 -11.76 8.99 38.13
C CYS A 157 -11.88 10.51 38.29
N SER A 158 -11.45 11.05 39.42
CA SER A 158 -11.55 12.48 39.73
C SER A 158 -10.55 13.32 38.92
N TYR A 159 -10.97 14.53 38.54
CA TYR A 159 -10.08 15.56 38.01
C TYR A 159 -8.85 15.77 38.91
N VAL A 160 -7.68 15.90 38.29
CA VAL A 160 -6.51 16.58 38.84
C VAL A 160 -6.03 17.51 37.73
N ASP A 161 -5.96 18.81 38.02
CA ASP A 161 -5.75 19.80 36.98
C ASP A 161 -4.32 19.73 36.38
N GLY A 162 -4.30 19.60 35.07
CA GLY A 162 -3.12 19.54 34.20
C GLY A 162 -3.56 19.78 32.75
N LEU A 163 -4.44 20.78 32.58
CA LEU A 163 -5.30 20.92 31.42
C LEU A 163 -4.65 21.70 30.27
N GLU A 164 -3.89 21.03 29.42
CA GLU A 164 -3.82 21.40 28.00
C GLU A 164 -4.57 20.36 27.16
N ALA A 165 -5.48 20.84 26.31
CA ALA A 165 -6.63 20.07 25.87
C ALA A 165 -6.31 18.98 24.83
N SER A 166 -6.82 17.76 25.08
CA SER A 166 -7.07 16.79 24.01
C SER A 166 -8.27 15.90 24.34
N THR A 167 -9.48 16.39 24.07
CA THR A 167 -10.74 15.62 24.11
C THR A 167 -10.90 14.63 22.94
N LYS A 168 -9.79 14.13 22.41
CA LYS A 168 -9.78 12.94 21.54
C LYS A 168 -10.11 11.73 22.41
N ARG A 169 -10.98 10.84 21.90
CA ARG A 169 -11.12 9.48 22.43
C ARG A 169 -9.76 8.79 22.44
N ASP A 170 -9.51 7.89 23.38
CA ASP A 170 -8.23 7.16 23.57
C ASP A 170 -7.92 6.14 22.47
N ILE A 171 -7.95 6.58 21.21
CA ILE A 171 -7.58 5.79 20.03
C ILE A 171 -6.06 5.67 20.01
N VAL A 172 -5.53 4.66 20.70
CA VAL A 172 -4.14 4.24 20.54
C VAL A 172 -4.08 3.30 19.33
N ALA A 173 -3.32 3.67 18.31
CA ALA A 173 -3.13 2.85 17.12
C ALA A 173 -1.76 3.15 16.50
N PHE A 174 -0.92 2.12 16.38
CA PHE A 174 0.40 2.22 15.76
C PHE A 174 0.58 1.22 14.62
N SER A 175 1.38 1.62 13.64
CA SER A 175 1.88 0.73 12.59
C SER A 175 3.26 1.21 12.18
N ALA A 176 4.25 0.35 12.39
CA ALA A 176 5.64 0.59 12.07
C ALA A 176 6.19 -0.57 11.24
N TYR A 177 7.26 -0.29 10.52
CA TYR A 177 7.89 -1.23 9.61
C TYR A 177 9.41 -1.05 9.62
N ARG A 178 10.11 -2.03 9.07
CA ARG A 178 11.54 -1.98 8.87
C ARG A 178 11.85 -2.04 7.38
N LYS A 179 12.71 -1.13 6.90
CA LYS A 179 13.21 -1.14 5.52
C LYS A 179 14.49 -1.97 5.34
N SER A 180 15.35 -2.01 6.35
CA SER A 180 16.58 -2.81 6.28
C SER A 180 16.42 -4.16 6.96
N ARG A 181 17.08 -5.19 6.44
CA ARG A 181 17.25 -6.48 7.13
C ARG A 181 17.82 -6.30 8.54
N GLN A 182 17.34 -7.07 9.52
CA GLN A 182 17.94 -7.15 10.87
C GLN A 182 18.17 -8.60 11.26
N LYS A 183 19.44 -8.94 11.52
CA LYS A 183 19.81 -10.18 12.20
C LYS A 183 20.01 -9.92 13.69
N LEU A 184 19.39 -10.72 14.55
CA LEU A 184 19.52 -10.62 16.01
C LEU A 184 20.82 -11.27 16.48
N THR A 185 21.54 -10.58 17.35
CA THR A 185 22.73 -11.07 18.06
C THR A 185 22.34 -11.54 19.46
N SER A 186 23.25 -12.21 20.17
CA SER A 186 23.07 -12.58 21.58
C SER A 186 22.99 -11.39 22.56
N SER A 187 23.26 -10.17 22.08
CA SER A 187 23.10 -8.91 22.81
C SER A 187 21.88 -8.09 22.37
N GLU A 188 21.27 -8.39 21.21
CA GLU A 188 20.13 -7.67 20.65
C GLU A 188 18.96 -8.61 20.36
N ASN A 189 18.26 -9.05 21.40
CA ASN A 189 17.13 -9.99 21.27
C ASN A 189 15.80 -9.31 20.87
N ASN A 190 15.79 -8.02 20.51
CA ASN A 190 14.59 -7.26 20.12
C ASN A 190 14.69 -6.80 18.65
N PHE A 191 13.61 -6.99 17.88
CA PHE A 191 13.50 -6.36 16.57
C PHE A 191 13.18 -4.87 16.70
N LYS A 192 13.82 -4.05 15.87
CA LYS A 192 13.68 -2.58 15.84
C LYS A 192 12.92 -2.20 14.57
N PHE A 193 11.71 -1.66 14.70
CA PHE A 193 10.95 -1.10 13.58
C PHE A 193 11.28 0.39 13.49
N ASP A 194 12.08 0.75 12.49
CA ASP A 194 12.77 2.04 12.39
C ASP A 194 12.03 3.08 11.52
N ASN A 195 11.00 2.65 10.80
CA ASN A 195 10.11 3.51 10.02
C ASN A 195 8.69 3.42 10.59
N VAL A 196 7.97 4.54 10.66
CA VAL A 196 6.61 4.62 11.22
C VAL A 196 5.65 5.08 10.12
N TRP A 197 4.54 4.36 9.94
CA TRP A 197 3.39 4.84 9.16
C TRP A 197 2.38 5.57 10.06
N THR A 198 2.10 5.02 11.25
CA THR A 198 1.07 5.51 12.16
C THR A 198 1.52 5.38 13.62
N ASN A 199 1.26 6.40 14.46
CA ASN A 199 1.48 6.34 15.92
C ASN A 199 0.46 7.22 16.68
N ILE A 200 -0.83 6.98 16.46
CA ILE A 200 -1.91 7.72 17.12
C ILE A 200 -1.91 7.34 18.61
N GLY A 201 -1.97 8.34 19.48
CA GLY A 201 -1.84 8.16 20.93
C GLY A 201 -0.39 7.96 21.43
N ASN A 202 0.62 8.06 20.54
CA ASN A 202 2.04 7.86 20.86
C ASN A 202 2.35 6.50 21.54
N GLY A 203 1.56 5.46 21.26
CA GLY A 203 1.71 4.13 21.87
C GLY A 203 3.00 3.39 21.51
N LEU A 204 3.69 3.79 20.44
CA LEU A 204 4.98 3.22 20.03
C LEU A 204 6.15 4.12 20.43
N ALA A 205 6.99 3.62 21.34
CA ALA A 205 8.30 4.19 21.64
C ALA A 205 9.36 3.72 20.63
N HIS A 206 10.11 4.64 20.04
CA HIS A 206 11.18 4.37 19.07
C HIS A 206 12.49 5.06 19.48
N ASN A 207 13.62 4.60 18.92
CA ASN A 207 15.01 5.02 19.18
C ASN A 207 15.66 4.54 20.50
N ASN A 208 16.19 3.30 20.49
CA ASN A 208 17.32 2.90 21.34
C ASN A 208 18.50 2.46 20.44
N LYS A 209 19.64 3.17 20.51
CA LYS A 209 20.79 3.04 19.59
C LYS A 209 21.89 2.15 20.16
N LEU A 210 22.08 0.96 19.58
CA LEU A 210 23.28 0.11 19.64
C LEU A 210 23.46 -0.62 18.29
N THR A 211 24.67 -1.12 17.98
CA THR A 211 25.11 -1.43 16.60
C THR A 211 26.13 -2.57 16.46
N SER A 212 25.92 -3.42 15.43
CA SER A 212 26.91 -4.26 14.71
C SER A 212 27.48 -5.51 15.46
N GLN A 213 28.00 -6.58 14.83
CA GLN A 213 28.34 -6.91 13.43
C GLN A 213 27.90 -8.36 13.00
N ASN A 214 28.07 -8.67 11.71
CA ASN A 214 28.14 -9.97 10.98
C ASN A 214 28.47 -11.25 11.78
N LEU A 215 28.07 -12.48 11.41
CA LEU A 215 27.30 -13.04 10.25
C LEU A 215 26.58 -14.36 10.75
N VAL A 216 26.50 -15.58 10.17
CA VAL A 216 26.56 -16.12 8.79
C VAL A 216 25.13 -16.56 8.35
N SER A 217 24.90 -17.73 7.71
CA SER A 217 23.72 -17.96 6.84
C SER A 217 23.01 -19.33 6.95
N GLY A 218 21.73 -19.34 6.52
CA GLY A 218 20.93 -20.49 6.10
C GLY A 218 19.89 -20.02 5.08
N GLY A 219 19.64 -20.78 4.01
CA GLY A 219 18.93 -20.27 2.82
C GLY A 219 17.41 -20.48 2.80
N GLY A 220 16.66 -19.40 2.56
CA GLY A 220 15.22 -19.43 2.25
C GLY A 220 14.41 -18.41 3.02
N PHE A 221 13.72 -17.50 2.32
CA PHE A 221 12.80 -16.55 2.94
C PHE A 221 11.44 -17.19 3.19
N LYS A 222 10.84 -16.93 4.36
CA LYS A 222 9.48 -17.33 4.72
C LYS A 222 8.77 -16.14 5.35
N THR A 223 7.62 -15.77 4.80
CA THR A 223 6.72 -14.79 5.42
C THR A 223 5.82 -15.51 6.43
N GLY A 224 5.60 -14.90 7.59
CA GLY A 224 4.67 -15.39 8.62
C GLY A 224 3.96 -14.22 9.29
N MET A 225 2.75 -14.46 9.76
CA MET A 225 1.91 -13.49 10.47
C MET A 225 1.47 -14.11 11.80
N ILE A 226 1.46 -13.32 12.87
CA ILE A 226 1.09 -13.77 14.21
C ILE A 226 0.27 -12.65 14.87
N ASP A 227 -1.02 -12.89 15.04
CA ASP A 227 -1.94 -11.98 15.72
C ASP A 227 -2.16 -12.44 17.17
N VAL A 228 -2.05 -11.51 18.13
CA VAL A 228 -2.25 -11.80 19.56
C VAL A 228 -2.98 -10.65 20.23
N VAL A 229 -3.97 -10.96 21.06
CA VAL A 229 -4.70 -9.98 21.87
C VAL A 229 -4.18 -10.02 23.31
N PHE A 230 -3.75 -8.88 23.83
CA PHE A 230 -3.27 -8.73 25.20
C PHE A 230 -4.21 -7.84 26.02
N HIS A 231 -4.39 -8.16 27.30
CA HIS A 231 -4.91 -7.20 28.28
C HIS A 231 -3.70 -6.51 28.91
N LEU A 232 -3.60 -5.19 28.77
CA LEU A 232 -2.45 -4.39 29.21
C LEU A 232 -2.86 -3.37 30.28
N GLN A 233 -1.97 -3.10 31.21
CA GLN A 233 -2.08 -2.04 32.20
C GLN A 233 -1.19 -0.84 31.83
N ARG A 234 -1.45 0.32 32.43
CA ARG A 234 -0.70 1.55 32.17
C ARG A 234 0.76 1.39 32.65
N GLY A 235 1.67 1.24 31.70
CA GLY A 235 3.11 1.04 31.95
C GLY A 235 3.66 -0.26 31.33
N ASP A 236 2.80 -1.17 30.87
CA ASP A 236 3.23 -2.39 30.19
C ASP A 236 3.87 -2.08 28.83
N THR A 237 4.85 -2.90 28.44
CA THR A 237 5.57 -2.76 27.16
C THR A 237 5.49 -4.04 26.33
N VAL A 238 5.00 -3.94 25.09
CA VAL A 238 5.02 -5.04 24.11
C VAL A 238 6.20 -4.85 23.14
N SER A 239 7.00 -5.90 22.94
CA SER A 239 8.17 -5.88 22.05
C SER A 239 8.34 -7.21 21.33
N VAL A 240 8.53 -7.20 20.00
CA VAL A 240 8.83 -8.42 19.24
C VAL A 240 10.27 -8.86 19.53
N ARG A 241 10.43 -10.08 20.04
CA ARG A 241 11.73 -10.69 20.37
C ARG A 241 11.97 -11.95 19.56
N GLY A 242 13.24 -12.29 19.40
CA GLY A 242 13.70 -13.55 18.83
C GLY A 242 15.04 -13.94 19.42
N ASP A 243 15.39 -15.21 19.30
CA ASP A 243 16.66 -15.72 19.81
C ASP A 243 17.85 -15.29 18.93
N SER A 244 19.06 -15.42 19.48
CA SER A 244 20.31 -15.13 18.76
C SER A 244 20.40 -15.95 17.47
N GLY A 245 20.56 -15.27 16.33
CA GLY A 245 20.65 -15.90 15.01
C GLY A 245 19.39 -15.78 14.14
N TYR A 246 18.24 -15.39 14.69
CA TYR A 246 17.06 -15.04 13.89
C TYR A 246 17.35 -13.84 12.97
N ASP A 247 16.77 -13.86 11.76
CA ASP A 247 17.05 -12.91 10.69
C ASP A 247 15.74 -12.43 10.05
N MET A 248 15.33 -11.21 10.37
CA MET A 248 14.18 -10.55 9.76
C MET A 248 14.64 -9.88 8.47
N PHE A 249 14.36 -10.54 7.34
CA PHE A 249 14.57 -9.95 6.03
C PHE A 249 13.65 -8.75 5.81
N SER A 250 14.22 -7.65 5.30
CA SER A 250 13.45 -6.52 4.77
C SER A 250 14.29 -5.77 3.72
N ASN A 251 13.62 -5.21 2.73
CA ASN A 251 14.13 -4.30 1.71
C ASN A 251 13.01 -3.31 1.30
N ASP A 252 13.18 -2.56 0.20
CA ASP A 252 12.18 -1.59 -0.27
C ASP A 252 10.90 -2.20 -0.85
N SER A 253 10.84 -3.51 -1.09
CA SER A 253 9.66 -4.22 -1.64
C SER A 253 8.99 -5.17 -0.63
N PHE A 254 9.70 -5.59 0.40
CA PHE A 254 9.24 -6.50 1.44
C PHE A 254 9.64 -5.96 2.81
N HIS A 255 8.68 -5.68 3.68
CA HIS A 255 8.94 -5.09 5.00
C HIS A 255 8.51 -6.05 6.11
N GLY A 256 9.34 -6.17 7.15
CA GLY A 256 8.87 -6.64 8.45
C GLY A 256 8.03 -5.55 9.10
N THR A 257 6.78 -5.86 9.46
CA THR A 257 5.82 -4.92 10.04
C THR A 257 5.49 -5.27 11.50
N PHE A 258 5.14 -4.27 12.28
CA PHE A 258 4.60 -4.42 13.64
C PHE A 258 3.56 -3.34 13.91
N SER A 259 2.35 -3.76 14.24
CA SER A 259 1.18 -2.91 14.38
C SER A 259 0.29 -3.38 15.52
N GLY A 260 -0.45 -2.45 16.11
CA GLY A 260 -1.39 -2.73 17.19
C GLY A 260 -2.34 -1.56 17.42
N TYR A 261 -3.52 -1.85 17.96
CA TYR A 261 -4.54 -0.86 18.27
C TYR A 261 -5.28 -1.23 19.55
N LEU A 262 -5.83 -0.23 20.25
CA LEU A 262 -6.69 -0.46 21.40
C LEU A 262 -8.06 -0.93 20.94
N ILE A 263 -8.52 -2.04 21.50
CA ILE A 263 -9.92 -2.47 21.47
C ILE A 263 -10.57 -1.91 22.73
N ALA A 264 -11.64 -1.11 22.58
CA ALA A 264 -12.33 -0.38 23.64
C ALA A 264 -13.86 -0.53 23.48
#